data_AF-A0A942HN35-F1
#
_entry.id   AF-A0A942HN35-F1
#
_cell.length_a   1.000
_cell.length_b   1.000
_cell.length_c   1.000
_cell.angle_alpha   90.00
_cell.angle_beta   90.00
_cell.angle_gamma   90.00
#
_symmetry.space_group_name_H-M   'P 1'
#
loop_
_entity.id
_entity.type
_entity.pdbx_description
1 polymer ?
#
loop_
_entity_poly.entity_id
_entity_poly.type
_entity_poly.pdbx_seq_one_letter_code
_entity_poly.pdbx_strand_id
1 'polypeptide(L)'
;MPRALSRSATSAEAGTASVELIAVVPFLLLALLVAAQVAIAGQALWAASVAARAGARADLVGGEATTAARQALPPALRAGAEVDDSNGVAVRVPVPGLLPRFPEVLVGASSGLEADDG
;
A
#
# COMPACT_ATOMS: atom_id res chain seq x y z
N MET A 1 -24.41 -12.13 66.55
CA MET A 1 -24.66 -12.94 65.32
C MET A 1 -24.08 -12.20 64.13
N PRO A 2 -23.01 -12.68 63.48
CA PRO A 2 -22.46 -12.03 62.30
C PRO A 2 -23.24 -12.46 61.04
N ARG A 3 -23.78 -11.49 60.29
CA ARG A 3 -24.35 -11.72 58.95
C ARG A 3 -23.20 -11.65 57.94
N ALA A 4 -22.90 -12.77 57.30
CA ALA A 4 -21.98 -12.80 56.16
C ALA A 4 -22.58 -12.00 55.00
N LEU A 5 -21.84 -11.02 54.51
CA LEU A 5 -22.17 -10.31 53.27
C LEU A 5 -21.95 -11.29 52.11
N SER A 6 -23.06 -11.78 51.54
CA SER A 6 -23.01 -12.62 50.36
C SER A 6 -22.50 -11.81 49.18
N ARG A 7 -21.44 -12.36 48.58
CA ARG A 7 -20.58 -11.84 47.52
C ARG A 7 -21.34 -11.62 46.20
N SER A 8 -21.21 -10.43 45.62
CA SER A 8 -21.59 -10.15 44.22
C SER A 8 -20.42 -10.47 43.29
N ALA A 9 -20.19 -11.76 42.99
CA ALA A 9 -19.17 -12.18 42.02
C ALA A 9 -19.64 -12.08 40.55
N THR A 10 -20.95 -11.99 40.32
CA THR A 10 -21.53 -12.07 38.96
C THR A 10 -21.30 -10.83 38.10
N SER A 11 -21.15 -9.63 38.67
CA SER A 11 -20.87 -8.42 37.87
C SER A 11 -19.42 -8.32 37.39
N ALA A 12 -18.49 -9.06 37.98
CA ALA A 12 -17.08 -9.00 37.61
C ALA A 12 -16.80 -9.72 36.28
N GLU A 13 -17.48 -10.84 36.00
CA GLU A 13 -17.20 -11.66 34.81
C GLU A 13 -17.74 -11.06 33.50
N ALA A 14 -18.97 -10.52 33.51
CA ALA A 14 -19.57 -9.92 32.31
C ALA A 14 -18.91 -8.57 31.91
N GLY A 15 -18.44 -7.81 32.91
CA GLY A 15 -17.67 -6.58 32.70
C GLY A 15 -16.28 -6.85 32.14
N THR A 16 -15.62 -7.92 32.59
CA THR A 16 -14.28 -8.30 32.12
C THR A 16 -14.31 -8.74 30.66
N ALA A 17 -15.29 -9.54 30.23
CA ALA A 17 -15.42 -9.98 28.84
C ALA A 17 -15.62 -8.81 27.86
N SER A 18 -16.41 -7.80 28.25
CA SER A 18 -16.62 -6.60 27.42
C SER A 18 -15.39 -5.71 27.36
N VAL A 19 -14.67 -5.57 28.48
CA VAL A 19 -13.42 -4.78 28.55
C VAL A 19 -12.31 -5.45 27.75
N GLU A 20 -12.24 -6.79 27.78
CA GLU A 20 -11.29 -7.57 26.98
C GLU A 20 -11.54 -7.43 25.47
N LEU A 21 -12.81 -7.46 25.04
CA LEU A 21 -13.16 -7.20 23.63
C LEU A 21 -12.76 -5.79 23.18
N ILE A 22 -13.00 -4.78 24.02
CA ILE A 22 -12.59 -3.40 23.74
C ILE A 22 -11.07 -3.29 23.64
N ALA A 23 -10.31 -4.07 24.43
CA ALA A 23 -8.85 -4.11 24.35
C ALA A 23 -8.33 -4.67 23.01
N VAL A 24 -9.12 -5.49 22.29
CA VAL A 24 -8.75 -6.03 20.97
C VAL A 24 -9.00 -5.04 19.82
N VAL A 25 -9.97 -4.13 19.97
CA VAL A 25 -10.32 -3.11 18.97
C VAL A 25 -9.11 -2.35 18.41
N PRO A 26 -8.17 -1.79 19.20
CA PRO A 26 -7.02 -1.08 18.64
C PRO A 26 -6.12 -1.96 17.77
N PHE A 27 -5.96 -3.25 18.11
CA PHE A 27 -5.19 -4.19 17.30
C PHE A 27 -5.88 -4.52 15.97
N LEU A 28 -7.21 -4.65 15.98
CA LEU A 28 -7.99 -4.84 14.75
C LEU A 28 -7.93 -3.62 13.84
N LEU A 29 -8.04 -2.41 14.42
CA LEU A 29 -7.88 -1.17 13.67
C LEU A 29 -6.47 -1.06 13.07
N LEU A 30 -5.44 -1.42 13.83
CA LEU A 30 -4.07 -1.45 13.33
C LEU A 30 -3.91 -2.47 12.18
N ALA A 31 -4.45 -3.68 12.33
CA ALA A 31 -4.42 -4.70 11.28
C ALA A 31 -5.13 -4.23 10.00
N LEU A 32 -6.28 -3.56 10.14
CA LEU A 32 -7.01 -2.99 9.02
C LEU A 32 -6.21 -1.88 8.31
N LEU A 33 -5.54 -1.01 9.08
CA LEU A 33 -4.66 0.03 8.52
C LEU A 33 -3.50 -0.57 7.74
N VAL A 34 -2.87 -1.63 8.26
CA VAL A 34 -1.80 -2.36 7.55
C VAL A 34 -2.33 -2.99 6.27
N ALA A 35 -3.47 -3.68 6.33
CA ALA A 35 -4.09 -4.28 5.16
C ALA A 35 -4.44 -3.24 4.08
N ALA A 36 -4.98 -2.10 4.50
CA ALA A 36 -5.28 -0.98 3.59
C ALA A 36 -4.00 -0.43 2.95
N GLN A 37 -2.91 -0.28 3.70
CA GLN A 37 -1.62 0.18 3.16
C GLN A 37 -1.04 -0.82 2.14
N VAL A 38 -1.14 -2.12 2.40
CA VAL A 38 -0.72 -3.17 1.46
C VAL A 38 -1.55 -3.11 0.17
N ALA A 39 -2.87 -2.92 0.29
CA ALA A 39 -3.74 -2.78 -0.88
C ALA A 39 -3.35 -1.56 -1.73
N ILE A 40 -3.08 -0.41 -1.11
CA ILE A 40 -2.64 0.81 -1.80
C ILE A 40 -1.29 0.59 -2.50
N ALA A 41 -0.32 -0.04 -1.81
CA ALA A 41 0.98 -0.37 -2.40
C ALA A 41 0.83 -1.31 -3.61
N GLY A 42 -0.02 -2.33 -3.50
CA GLY A 42 -0.32 -3.25 -4.60
C GLY A 42 -0.96 -2.55 -5.80
N GLN A 43 -1.89 -1.62 -5.55
CA GLN A 43 -2.51 -0.83 -6.61
C GLN A 43 -1.47 0.04 -7.33
N ALA A 44 -0.59 0.71 -6.57
CA ALA A 44 0.49 1.53 -7.13
C ALA A 44 1.47 0.70 -7.98
N LEU A 45 1.88 -0.49 -7.48
CA LEU A 45 2.73 -1.42 -8.24
C LEU A 45 2.06 -1.88 -9.53
N TRP A 46 0.77 -2.22 -9.46
CA TRP A 46 0.02 -2.64 -10.64
C TRP A 46 -0.04 -1.51 -11.68
N ALA A 47 -0.33 -0.28 -11.25
CA ALA A 47 -0.34 0.90 -12.12
C ALA A 47 1.04 1.15 -12.78
N ALA A 48 2.13 1.06 -12.01
CA ALA A 48 3.49 1.19 -12.55
C ALA A 48 3.78 0.12 -13.62
N SER A 49 3.35 -1.13 -13.41
CA SER A 49 3.53 -2.21 -14.38
C SER A 49 2.77 -1.98 -15.69
N VAL A 50 1.57 -1.39 -15.62
CA VAL A 50 0.78 -1.04 -16.80
C VAL A 50 1.44 0.12 -17.54
N ALA A 51 1.93 1.11 -16.81
CA ALA A 51 2.66 2.25 -17.38
C ALA A 51 3.96 1.84 -18.07
N ALA A 52 4.77 0.98 -17.45
CA ALA A 52 6.00 0.47 -18.03
C ALA A 52 5.75 -0.24 -19.37
N ARG A 53 4.72 -1.12 -19.41
CA ARG A 53 4.31 -1.79 -20.65
C ARG A 53 3.78 -0.83 -21.71
N ALA A 54 3.08 0.24 -21.30
CA ALA A 54 2.59 1.25 -22.23
C ALA A 54 3.75 2.04 -22.86
N GLY A 55 4.73 2.44 -22.07
CA GLY A 55 5.95 3.09 -22.58
C GLY A 55 6.74 2.16 -23.50
N ALA A 56 6.93 0.90 -23.12
CA ALA A 56 7.64 -0.07 -23.95
C ALA A 56 6.96 -0.28 -25.32
N ARG A 57 5.62 -0.28 -25.37
CA ARG A 57 4.89 -0.36 -26.64
C ARG A 57 5.03 0.89 -27.50
N ALA A 58 5.10 2.07 -26.88
CA ALA A 58 5.33 3.31 -27.59
C ALA A 58 6.75 3.36 -28.18
N ASP A 59 7.75 2.92 -27.42
CA ASP A 59 9.14 2.80 -27.88
C ASP A 59 9.26 1.90 -29.12
N LEU A 60 8.60 0.73 -29.08
CA LEU A 60 8.60 -0.23 -30.21
C LEU A 60 8.03 0.32 -31.52
N VAL A 61 7.18 1.35 -31.46
CA VAL A 61 6.60 1.97 -32.67
C VAL A 61 7.25 3.32 -33.00
N GLY A 62 8.37 3.66 -32.34
CA GLY A 62 9.10 4.91 -32.53
C GLY A 62 8.42 6.14 -31.91
N GLY A 63 7.56 5.93 -30.91
CA GLY A 63 6.88 6.99 -30.16
C GLY A 63 7.60 7.37 -28.87
N GLU A 64 7.10 8.40 -28.20
CA GLU A 64 7.67 8.92 -26.95
C GLU A 64 7.33 8.03 -25.75
N ALA A 65 8.24 7.11 -25.40
CA ALA A 65 8.08 6.12 -24.33
C ALA A 65 7.73 6.75 -22.97
N THR A 66 8.49 7.77 -22.55
CA THR A 66 8.28 8.47 -21.28
C THR A 66 6.90 9.13 -21.19
N THR A 67 6.43 9.73 -22.29
CA THR A 67 5.12 10.37 -22.35
C THR A 67 3.99 9.34 -22.27
N ALA A 68 4.10 8.23 -23.01
CA ALA A 68 3.12 7.15 -22.99
C ALA A 68 3.00 6.48 -21.61
N ALA A 69 4.14 6.23 -20.96
CA ALA A 69 4.16 5.68 -19.60
C ALA A 69 3.49 6.63 -18.59
N ARG A 70 3.83 7.92 -18.60
CA ARG A 70 3.20 8.92 -17.71
C ARG A 70 1.69 9.05 -17.93
N GLN A 71 1.24 8.99 -19.19
CA GLN A 71 -0.19 9.06 -19.51
C GLN A 71 -0.96 7.85 -19.00
N ALA A 72 -0.35 6.67 -18.97
CA ALA A 72 -0.94 5.44 -18.47
C ALA A 72 -1.11 5.40 -16.94
N LEU A 73 -0.43 6.26 -16.18
CA LEU A 73 -0.57 6.34 -14.73
C LEU A 73 -1.87 7.05 -14.30
N PRO A 74 -2.49 6.67 -13.17
CA PRO A 74 -3.56 7.46 -12.55
C PRO A 74 -3.09 8.89 -12.19
N PRO A 75 -3.96 9.92 -12.26
CA PRO A 75 -3.59 11.31 -11.96
C PRO A 75 -2.89 11.49 -10.61
N ALA A 76 -3.33 10.79 -9.57
CA ALA A 76 -2.77 10.85 -8.23
C ALA A 76 -1.31 10.34 -8.15
N LEU A 77 -0.91 9.41 -9.03
CA LEU A 77 0.43 8.83 -9.04
C LEU A 77 1.37 9.55 -10.02
N ARG A 78 0.84 10.33 -10.97
CA ARG A 78 1.64 11.04 -11.99
C ARG A 78 2.58 12.10 -11.41
N ALA A 79 2.15 12.81 -10.36
CA ALA A 79 2.83 13.99 -9.86
C ALA A 79 4.22 13.70 -9.25
N GLY A 80 4.44 12.49 -8.74
CA GLY A 80 5.73 12.04 -8.20
C GLY A 80 6.32 10.86 -8.96
N ALA A 81 5.79 10.52 -10.14
CA ALA A 81 6.29 9.39 -10.92
C ALA A 81 7.64 9.70 -11.56
N GLU A 82 8.57 8.76 -11.41
CA GLU A 82 9.83 8.72 -12.14
C GLU A 82 9.70 7.69 -13.27
N VAL A 83 10.08 8.09 -14.48
CA VAL A 83 10.11 7.21 -15.66
C VAL A 83 11.52 7.29 -16.24
N ASP A 84 12.12 6.14 -16.48
CA ASP A 84 13.43 5.98 -17.09
C ASP A 84 13.27 5.07 -18.32
N ASP A 85 13.80 5.48 -19.46
CA ASP A 85 13.76 4.78 -20.74
C ASP A 85 15.14 4.40 -21.28
N SER A 86 16.20 4.55 -20.47
CA SER A 86 17.59 4.33 -20.90
C SER A 86 17.96 2.87 -21.15
N ASN A 87 17.39 1.93 -20.41
CA ASN A 87 17.61 0.48 -20.56
C ASN A 87 16.28 -0.29 -20.54
N GLY A 88 15.37 0.09 -21.44
CA GLY A 88 13.97 -0.29 -21.37
C GLY A 88 13.18 0.63 -20.44
N VAL A 89 11.86 0.42 -20.35
CA VAL A 89 10.98 1.38 -19.65
C VAL A 89 10.76 0.96 -18.20
N ALA A 90 11.34 1.72 -17.28
CA ALA A 90 11.10 1.59 -15.84
C ALA A 90 10.21 2.72 -15.33
N VAL A 91 9.21 2.37 -14.50
CA VAL A 91 8.29 3.33 -13.88
C VAL A 91 8.31 3.12 -12.38
N ARG A 92 8.61 4.18 -11.63
CA ARG A 92 8.55 4.21 -10.16
C ARG A 92 7.53 5.24 -9.71
N VAL A 93 6.68 4.87 -8.77
CA VAL A 93 5.64 5.73 -8.21
C VAL A 93 5.69 5.74 -6.68
N PRO A 94 5.44 6.89 -6.04
CA PRO A 94 5.33 6.96 -4.59
C PRO A 94 4.06 6.27 -4.13
N VAL A 95 4.16 5.44 -3.08
CA VAL A 95 2.99 4.85 -2.42
C VAL A 95 2.42 5.86 -1.43
N PRO A 96 1.15 6.28 -1.59
CA PRO A 96 0.51 7.17 -0.63
C PRO A 96 0.50 6.52 0.77
N GLY A 97 1.07 7.21 1.75
CA GLY A 97 0.98 6.79 3.15
C GLY A 97 -0.37 7.16 3.75
N LEU A 98 -1.04 6.21 4.40
CA LEU A 98 -2.26 6.50 5.18
C LEU A 98 -2.00 7.35 6.43
N LEU A 99 -0.74 7.37 6.88
CA LEU A 99 -0.29 8.11 8.05
C LEU A 99 0.78 9.12 7.62
N PRO A 100 0.62 10.42 7.92
CA PRO A 100 1.48 11.49 7.40
C PRO A 100 2.92 11.47 7.92
N ARG A 101 3.27 10.54 8.82
CA ARG A 101 4.58 10.45 9.48
C ARG A 101 5.47 9.32 8.95
N PHE A 102 5.00 8.54 7.97
CA PHE A 102 5.80 7.45 7.40
C PHE A 102 6.66 7.95 6.24
N PRO A 103 7.88 7.40 6.08
CA PRO A 103 8.72 7.71 4.94
C PRO A 103 8.00 7.32 3.64
N GLU A 104 8.16 8.14 2.61
CA GLU A 104 7.65 7.81 1.27
C GLU A 104 8.38 6.57 0.75
N VAL A 105 7.61 5.53 0.42
CA VAL A 105 8.15 4.31 -0.19
C VAL A 105 7.86 4.37 -1.67
N LEU A 106 8.91 4.32 -2.49
CA LEU A 106 8.81 4.21 -3.93
C LEU A 106 8.63 2.75 -4.32
N VAL A 107 7.65 2.47 -5.17
CA VAL A 107 7.43 1.14 -5.74
C VAL A 107 7.43 1.26 -7.25
N GLY A 108 8.12 0.35 -7.93
CA GLY A 108 8.27 0.43 -9.38
C GLY A 108 8.24 -0.91 -10.08
N ALA A 109 8.07 -0.84 -11.39
CA ALA A 109 8.13 -1.96 -12.31
C ALA A 109 8.95 -1.55 -13.53
N SER A 110 9.78 -2.46 -14.03
CA SER A 110 10.48 -2.32 -15.30
C SER A 110 9.88 -3.22 -16.37
N SER A 111 9.96 -2.78 -17.61
CA SER A 111 9.58 -3.53 -18.80
C SER A 111 10.59 -3.18 -19.88
N GLY A 112 11.59 -4.04 -20.01
CA GLY A 112 12.64 -3.97 -21.03
C GLY A 112 13.11 -5.38 -21.36
N LEU A 113 13.68 -5.54 -22.53
CA LEU A 113 14.50 -6.72 -22.84
C LEU A 113 15.88 -6.42 -22.26
N GLU A 114 16.05 -6.53 -20.95
CA GLU A 114 17.37 -6.39 -20.35
C GLU A 114 18.13 -7.71 -20.58
N ALA A 115 19.27 -7.63 -21.27
CA ALA A 115 20.30 -8.65 -21.15
C ALA A 115 20.84 -8.55 -19.72
N ASP A 116 20.59 -9.61 -18.95
CA ASP A 116 21.14 -9.87 -17.63
C ASP A 116 22.68 -9.88 -17.72
N ASP A 117 23.35 -8.80 -17.34
CA ASP A 117 24.77 -8.82 -17.01
C ASP A 117 24.91 -8.76 -15.48
N GLY A 118 24.98 -9.95 -14.89
CA GLY A 118 25.34 -10.16 -13.48
C GLY A 118 26.82 -10.00 -13.18
#